data_AF-A0AAW2L1A8-F1
#
_entry.id   AF-A0AAW2L1A8-F1
#
_cell.length_a   1.000
_cell.length_b   1.000
_cell.length_c   1.000
_cell.angle_alpha   90.00
_cell.angle_beta   90.00
_cell.angle_gamma   90.00
#
_symmetry.space_group_name_H-M   'P 1'
#
loop_
_entity.id
_entity.type
_entity.pdbx_description
1 polymer ?
#
loop_
_entity_poly.entity_id
_entity_poly.type
_entity_poly.pdbx_seq_one_letter_code
_entity_poly.pdbx_strand_id
1 'polypeptide(L)'
;MAVSTVYTVQIQSLNSISTPSKSHLGFNQLLYSSGKKTRRATHISCSADNDRTVVIGLAADSGCGKSTFMRRLTSVFGGAAEPPKGGNPDSNTLISDMTTVICLDDYHSLDRNGRKEKGVTALDPKANDFDLMYEQVKAVKEGIAVEKPIYNHVTGLIDPPELIKPPKIFVIEGLHPM
;
A
#
# COMPACT_ATOMS: atom_id res chain seq x y z
N MET A 1 39.32 -32.90 3.06
CA MET A 1 39.68 -32.18 4.29
C MET A 1 38.42 -31.45 4.77
N ALA A 2 37.56 -32.13 5.52
CA ALA A 2 36.35 -31.56 6.10
C ALA A 2 36.44 -31.76 7.61
N VAL A 3 36.41 -30.68 8.37
CA VAL A 3 36.50 -30.71 9.83
C VAL A 3 35.14 -30.29 10.37
N SER A 4 34.41 -31.27 10.91
CA SER A 4 33.16 -31.08 11.64
C SER A 4 33.50 -31.11 13.13
N THR A 5 33.21 -30.02 13.83
CA THR A 5 33.51 -29.90 15.26
C THR A 5 32.26 -30.23 16.07
N VAL A 6 32.28 -31.39 16.73
CA VAL A 6 31.28 -31.82 17.71
C VAL A 6 31.80 -31.45 19.09
N TYR A 7 30.98 -30.77 19.90
CA TYR A 7 31.26 -30.60 21.33
C TYR A 7 30.13 -31.19 22.17
N THR A 8 30.53 -32.10 23.07
CA THR A 8 29.72 -32.80 24.07
C THR A 8 29.41 -31.93 25.28
N VAL A 9 28.20 -32.08 25.81
CA VAL A 9 27.69 -31.41 27.01
C VAL A 9 28.13 -32.15 28.28
N GLN A 10 28.72 -31.44 29.25
CA GLN A 10 28.78 -31.88 30.65
C GLN A 10 27.81 -31.05 31.50
N ILE A 11 26.91 -31.74 32.20
CA ILE A 11 25.99 -31.18 33.18
C ILE A 11 26.68 -31.21 34.55
N GLN A 12 26.83 -30.05 35.19
CA GLN A 12 27.05 -29.97 36.64
C GLN A 12 25.96 -29.09 37.27
N SER A 13 25.21 -29.75 38.14
CA SER A 13 24.24 -29.21 39.08
C SER A 13 24.98 -28.40 40.16
N LEU A 14 24.48 -27.21 40.50
CA LEU A 14 24.14 -26.81 41.87
C LEU A 14 23.51 -25.41 41.90
N ASN A 15 22.45 -25.31 42.70
CA ASN A 15 21.64 -24.12 42.92
C ASN A 15 22.38 -23.00 43.65
N SER A 16 22.18 -21.75 43.23
CA SER A 16 21.97 -20.63 44.14
C SER A 16 21.43 -19.40 43.41
N ILE A 17 20.38 -18.82 43.97
CA ILE A 17 19.54 -17.74 43.45
C ILE A 17 20.27 -16.40 43.47
N SER A 18 20.24 -15.67 42.35
CA SER A 18 20.31 -14.21 42.33
C SER A 18 19.62 -13.68 41.07
N THR A 19 18.55 -12.91 41.23
CA THR A 19 17.79 -12.25 40.15
C THR A 19 18.62 -11.16 39.47
N PRO A 20 18.53 -11.01 38.13
CA PRO A 20 18.03 -9.73 37.61
C PRO A 20 17.15 -9.78 36.33
N SER A 21 16.34 -8.73 36.20
CA SER A 21 15.67 -8.11 35.03
C SER A 21 15.22 -9.00 33.86
N LYS A 22 13.90 -9.19 33.73
CA LYS A 22 13.25 -9.74 32.54
C LYS A 22 13.26 -8.75 31.37
N SER A 23 14.00 -9.10 30.32
CA SER A 23 13.73 -8.66 28.95
C SER A 23 12.47 -9.36 28.43
N HIS A 24 11.48 -8.58 27.99
CA HIS A 24 10.16 -9.05 27.59
C HIS A 24 10.17 -9.56 26.14
N LEU A 25 10.27 -10.88 25.95
CA LEU A 25 9.84 -11.56 24.72
C LEU A 25 8.30 -11.58 24.74
N GLY A 26 7.66 -10.77 23.90
CA GLY A 26 6.20 -10.70 23.79
C GLY A 26 5.64 -11.80 22.89
N PHE A 27 5.28 -12.94 23.47
CA PHE A 27 4.28 -13.85 22.92
C PHE A 27 2.89 -13.25 23.21
N ASN A 28 2.16 -12.78 22.19
CA ASN A 28 0.80 -12.28 22.39
C ASN A 28 -0.19 -13.45 22.41
N GLN A 29 -0.51 -13.94 23.61
CA GLN A 29 -1.63 -14.86 23.83
C GLN A 29 -2.90 -14.04 24.12
N LEU A 30 -3.91 -14.19 23.26
CA LEU A 30 -5.18 -13.47 23.36
C LEU A 30 -6.14 -14.22 24.30
N LEU A 31 -6.37 -13.70 25.51
CA LEU A 31 -7.38 -14.19 26.44
C LEU A 31 -8.68 -13.41 26.26
N TYR A 32 -9.76 -14.10 25.88
CA TYR A 32 -11.11 -13.54 25.79
C TYR A 32 -11.81 -13.57 27.15
N SER A 33 -12.12 -12.40 27.69
CA SER A 33 -13.07 -12.22 28.79
C SER A 33 -14.38 -11.66 28.23
N SER A 34 -15.48 -12.40 28.36
CA SER A 34 -16.81 -11.96 27.97
C SER A 34 -17.35 -10.96 28.99
N GLY A 35 -17.31 -9.67 28.65
CA GLY A 35 -17.84 -8.56 29.44
C GLY A 35 -18.57 -7.55 28.57
N LYS A 36 -19.69 -7.03 29.08
CA LYS A 36 -20.71 -6.19 28.40
C LYS A 36 -20.11 -5.11 27.48
N LYS A 37 -20.51 -5.12 26.19
CA LYS A 37 -19.98 -4.28 25.11
C LYS A 37 -20.49 -2.83 25.16
N THR A 38 -19.80 -1.95 25.88
CA THR A 38 -19.69 -0.54 25.47
C THR A 38 -18.81 -0.48 24.21
N ARG A 39 -19.28 0.15 23.12
CA ARG A 39 -18.50 0.37 21.89
C ARG A 39 -17.30 1.26 22.20
N ARG A 40 -16.19 0.67 22.65
CA ARG A 40 -14.89 1.35 22.72
C ARG A 40 -14.44 1.57 21.28
N ALA A 41 -14.29 2.82 20.88
CA ALA A 41 -13.53 3.15 19.67
C ALA A 41 -12.10 2.64 19.91
N THR A 42 -11.73 1.56 19.22
CA THR A 42 -10.35 1.10 19.17
C THR A 42 -9.54 2.16 18.44
N HIS A 43 -8.75 2.93 19.19
CA HIS A 43 -7.81 3.88 18.64
C HIS A 43 -6.58 3.10 18.14
N ILE A 44 -6.54 2.81 16.83
CA ILE A 44 -5.37 2.22 16.18
C ILE A 44 -4.51 3.40 15.72
N SER A 45 -3.33 3.56 16.34
CA SER A 45 -2.33 4.53 15.91
C SER A 45 -1.15 3.80 15.26
N CYS A 46 -0.82 4.19 14.05
CA CYS A 46 0.37 3.74 13.33
C CYS A 46 1.35 4.92 13.28
N SER A 47 2.55 4.78 13.83
CA SER A 47 3.62 5.77 13.66
C SER A 47 4.56 5.29 12.56
N ALA A 48 4.58 6.00 11.42
CA ALA A 48 5.71 5.93 10.50
C ALA A 48 6.81 6.86 11.01
N ASP A 49 8.07 6.49 10.77
CA ASP A 49 9.19 7.43 10.94
C ASP A 49 8.91 8.67 10.07
N ASN A 50 9.15 9.88 10.58
CA ASN A 50 8.55 11.12 10.06
C ASN A 50 8.80 11.43 8.57
N ASP A 51 9.75 10.74 7.94
CA ASP A 51 10.20 10.98 6.56
C ASP A 51 9.89 9.84 5.57
N ARG A 52 9.16 8.78 5.98
CA ARG A 52 8.91 7.63 5.09
C ARG A 52 7.45 7.53 4.65
N THR A 53 7.24 7.51 3.34
CA THR A 53 5.94 7.25 2.72
C THR A 53 5.44 5.85 3.05
N VAL A 54 4.21 5.76 3.56
CA VAL A 54 3.49 4.50 3.78
C VAL A 54 2.68 4.17 2.53
N VAL A 55 2.87 2.97 1.97
CA VAL A 55 2.11 2.50 0.81
C VAL A 55 0.99 1.57 1.25
N ILE A 56 -0.23 1.83 0.79
CA ILE A 56 -1.43 1.03 1.05
C ILE A 56 -1.99 0.55 -0.28
N GLY A 57 -2.17 -0.77 -0.45
CA GLY A 57 -2.85 -1.36 -1.61
C GLY A 57 -4.34 -1.58 -1.34
N LEU A 58 -5.19 -1.15 -2.27
CA LEU A 58 -6.63 -1.39 -2.25
C LEU A 58 -7.07 -2.14 -3.52
N ALA A 59 -7.33 -3.44 -3.38
CA ALA A 59 -7.91 -4.24 -4.46
C ALA A 59 -9.43 -4.07 -4.48
N ALA A 60 -9.98 -3.54 -5.57
CA ALA A 60 -11.42 -3.41 -5.76
C ALA A 60 -11.80 -3.34 -7.24
N ASP A 61 -12.87 -4.03 -7.61
CA ASP A 61 -13.46 -3.94 -8.95
C ASP A 61 -14.34 -2.68 -9.09
N SER A 62 -14.58 -2.29 -10.34
CA SER A 62 -15.53 -1.26 -10.72
C SER A 62 -16.93 -1.57 -10.18
N GLY A 63 -17.60 -0.55 -9.62
CA GLY A 63 -18.95 -0.69 -9.06
C GLY A 63 -19.02 -1.33 -7.67
N CYS A 64 -17.92 -1.84 -7.09
CA CYS A 64 -17.91 -2.44 -5.75
C CYS A 64 -17.84 -1.43 -4.59
N GLY A 65 -17.95 -0.14 -4.87
CA GLY A 65 -17.90 0.92 -3.84
C GLY A 65 -16.51 1.46 -3.52
N LYS A 66 -15.52 1.26 -4.41
CA LYS A 66 -14.14 1.77 -4.29
C LYS A 66 -14.09 3.24 -3.88
N SER A 67 -14.79 4.12 -4.60
CA SER A 67 -14.85 5.56 -4.29
C SER A 67 -15.49 5.85 -2.93
N THR A 68 -16.49 5.07 -2.51
CA THR A 68 -17.10 5.20 -1.18
C THR A 68 -16.11 4.81 -0.08
N PHE A 69 -15.37 3.72 -0.28
CA PHE A 69 -14.33 3.27 0.64
C PHE A 69 -13.20 4.30 0.72
N MET A 70 -12.72 4.82 -0.42
CA MET A 70 -11.69 5.87 -0.48
C MET A 70 -12.09 7.14 0.24
N ARG A 71 -13.31 7.64 0.04
CA ARG A 71 -13.80 8.84 0.76
C ARG A 71 -13.82 8.66 2.27
N ARG A 72 -14.12 7.44 2.75
CA ARG A 72 -14.08 7.13 4.19
C ARG A 72 -12.64 7.04 4.70
N LEU A 73 -11.75 6.43 3.92
CA LEU A 73 -10.35 6.29 4.27
C LEU A 73 -9.64 7.67 4.32
N THR A 74 -9.84 8.53 3.32
CA THR A 74 -9.30 9.90 3.32
C THR A 74 -9.91 10.75 4.43
N SER A 75 -11.20 10.60 4.73
CA SER A 75 -11.84 11.27 5.88
C SER A 75 -11.22 10.90 7.23
N VAL A 76 -10.64 9.70 7.35
CA VAL A 76 -9.93 9.27 8.57
C VAL A 76 -8.52 9.84 8.61
N PHE A 77 -7.83 9.87 7.47
CA PHE A 77 -6.47 10.41 7.37
C PHE A 77 -6.40 11.94 7.38
N GLY A 78 -7.52 12.60 7.17
CA GLY A 78 -7.64 14.06 7.20
C GLY A 78 -7.56 14.67 5.80
N GLY A 79 -8.47 15.62 5.55
CA GLY A 79 -8.55 16.39 4.32
C GLY A 79 -9.61 15.92 3.33
N ALA A 80 -9.96 16.81 2.39
CA ALA A 80 -10.69 16.46 1.17
C ALA A 80 -9.67 16.08 0.11
N ALA A 81 -9.90 14.96 -0.59
CA ALA A 81 -9.04 14.56 -1.69
C ALA A 81 -9.60 15.18 -2.99
N GLU A 82 -8.77 15.98 -3.66
CA GLU A 82 -9.13 16.73 -4.87
C GLU A 82 -8.23 16.31 -6.04
N PRO A 83 -8.72 16.36 -7.29
CA PRO A 83 -7.86 16.20 -8.47
C PRO A 83 -6.72 17.23 -8.50
N PRO A 84 -5.58 16.93 -9.16
CA PRO A 84 -4.47 17.85 -9.28
C PRO A 84 -4.87 19.16 -9.97
N LYS A 85 -4.63 20.29 -9.30
CA LYS A 85 -4.99 21.62 -9.80
C LYS A 85 -4.15 21.99 -11.01
N GLY A 86 -4.81 22.35 -12.13
CA GLY A 86 -4.15 22.76 -13.37
C GLY A 86 -3.55 21.61 -14.18
N GLY A 87 -3.85 20.36 -13.84
CA GLY A 87 -3.46 19.18 -14.60
C GLY A 87 -4.51 18.75 -15.64
N ASN A 88 -4.37 17.52 -16.13
CA ASN A 88 -5.35 16.90 -17.00
C ASN A 88 -6.70 16.77 -16.26
N PRO A 89 -7.83 17.27 -16.82
CA PRO A 89 -9.14 17.17 -16.19
C PRO A 89 -9.62 15.72 -15.99
N ASP A 90 -9.08 14.79 -16.77
CA ASP A 90 -9.39 13.36 -16.73
C ASP A 90 -8.36 12.55 -15.90
N SER A 91 -7.51 13.24 -15.10
CA SER A 91 -6.60 12.57 -14.17
C SER A 91 -7.36 11.76 -13.12
N ASN A 92 -6.88 10.55 -12.86
CA ASN A 92 -7.43 9.64 -11.85
C ASN A 92 -6.81 9.85 -10.46
N THR A 93 -5.86 10.78 -10.33
CA THR A 93 -5.17 11.03 -9.08
C THR A 93 -6.01 11.90 -8.16
N LEU A 94 -6.08 11.53 -6.89
CA LEU A 94 -6.66 12.37 -5.84
C LEU A 94 -5.60 12.74 -4.81
N ILE A 95 -5.47 14.04 -4.53
CA ILE A 95 -4.46 14.60 -3.65
C ILE A 95 -5.14 15.26 -2.46
N SER A 96 -4.63 14.98 -1.27
CA SER A 96 -4.98 15.63 -0.02
C SER A 96 -3.71 16.00 0.75
N ASP A 97 -3.84 16.70 1.87
CA ASP A 97 -2.71 17.21 2.65
C ASP A 97 -1.75 16.10 3.12
N MET A 98 -2.29 14.90 3.37
CA MET A 98 -1.53 13.75 3.84
C MET A 98 -1.49 12.57 2.86
N THR A 99 -2.46 12.48 1.97
CA THR A 99 -2.71 11.27 1.17
C THR A 99 -2.70 11.60 -0.31
N THR A 100 -2.01 10.77 -1.10
CA THR A 100 -2.21 10.71 -2.56
C THR A 100 -2.76 9.34 -2.90
N VAL A 101 -3.85 9.32 -3.65
CA VAL A 101 -4.47 8.11 -4.18
C VAL A 101 -4.24 8.09 -5.69
N ILE A 102 -3.73 6.98 -6.22
CA ILE A 102 -3.60 6.75 -7.65
C ILE A 102 -4.42 5.53 -8.08
N CYS A 103 -4.97 5.60 -9.29
CA CYS A 103 -5.65 4.48 -9.92
C CYS A 103 -4.64 3.61 -10.68
N LEU A 104 -4.68 2.30 -10.51
CA LEU A 104 -3.77 1.38 -11.19
C LEU A 104 -4.06 1.22 -12.68
N ASP A 105 -5.24 1.64 -13.15
CA ASP A 105 -5.56 1.68 -14.57
C ASP A 105 -4.62 2.62 -15.33
N ASP A 106 -4.00 3.59 -14.65
CA ASP A 106 -2.96 4.46 -15.22
C ASP A 106 -1.76 3.67 -15.73
N TYR A 107 -1.49 2.48 -15.16
CA TYR A 107 -0.43 1.57 -15.61
C TYR A 107 -0.90 0.54 -16.65
N HIS A 108 -2.00 0.80 -17.37
CA HIS A 108 -2.34 -0.01 -18.53
C HIS A 108 -1.23 0.06 -19.59
N SER A 109 -0.75 -1.11 -20.04
CA SER A 109 0.18 -1.21 -21.17
C SER A 109 -0.55 -1.13 -22.52
N LEU A 110 -1.88 -1.29 -22.51
CA LEU A 110 -2.74 -1.26 -23.68
C LEU A 110 -3.94 -0.37 -23.41
N ASP A 111 -4.18 0.57 -24.33
CA ASP A 111 -5.39 1.37 -24.36
C ASP A 111 -6.65 0.54 -24.70
N ARG A 112 -7.82 1.19 -24.70
CA ARG A 112 -9.09 0.51 -24.95
C ARG A 112 -9.15 -0.20 -26.31
N ASN A 113 -8.52 0.35 -27.34
CA ASN A 113 -8.52 -0.23 -28.68
C ASN A 113 -7.46 -1.33 -28.79
N GLY A 114 -6.27 -1.13 -28.25
CA GLY A 114 -5.21 -2.14 -28.19
C GLY A 114 -5.65 -3.41 -27.45
N ARG A 115 -6.44 -3.28 -26.39
CA ARG A 115 -7.05 -4.44 -25.71
C ARG A 115 -8.04 -5.19 -26.60
N LYS A 116 -8.90 -4.47 -27.35
CA LYS A 116 -9.85 -5.07 -28.30
C LYS A 116 -9.13 -5.81 -29.42
N GLU A 117 -8.10 -5.22 -30.01
CA GLU A 117 -7.32 -5.81 -31.11
C GLU A 117 -6.61 -7.09 -30.67
N LYS A 118 -6.07 -7.12 -29.44
CA LYS A 118 -5.41 -8.30 -28.88
C LYS A 118 -6.38 -9.31 -28.25
N GLY A 119 -7.67 -9.01 -28.17
CA GLY A 119 -8.68 -9.88 -27.57
C GLY A 119 -8.48 -10.11 -26.07
N VAL A 120 -7.90 -9.14 -25.35
CA VAL A 120 -7.68 -9.20 -23.91
C VAL A 120 -8.55 -8.18 -23.17
N THR A 121 -8.78 -8.41 -21.88
CA THR A 121 -9.52 -7.47 -21.02
C THR A 121 -8.56 -6.69 -20.13
N ALA A 122 -9.06 -5.66 -19.42
CA ALA A 122 -8.26 -4.94 -18.44
C ALA A 122 -7.81 -5.83 -17.25
N LEU A 123 -8.52 -6.93 -17.00
CA LEU A 123 -8.21 -7.90 -15.95
C LEU A 123 -7.00 -8.78 -16.31
N ASP A 124 -6.68 -8.91 -17.60
CA ASP A 124 -5.54 -9.71 -18.05
C ASP A 124 -4.24 -9.00 -17.65
N PRO A 125 -3.31 -9.68 -16.95
CA PRO A 125 -2.00 -9.12 -16.63
C PRO A 125 -1.26 -8.56 -17.85
N LYS A 126 -1.47 -9.11 -19.05
CA LYS A 126 -0.84 -8.62 -20.29
C LYS A 126 -1.28 -7.22 -20.71
N ALA A 127 -2.37 -6.70 -20.16
CA ALA A 127 -2.86 -5.36 -20.42
C ALA A 127 -2.34 -4.31 -19.42
N ASN A 128 -1.44 -4.71 -18.51
CA ASN A 128 -0.89 -3.87 -17.45
C ASN A 128 0.64 -3.91 -17.47
N ASP A 129 1.27 -2.79 -17.14
CA ASP A 129 2.71 -2.62 -17.04
C ASP A 129 3.14 -2.69 -15.57
N PHE A 130 3.37 -3.92 -15.09
CA PHE A 130 3.78 -4.17 -13.71
C PHE A 130 5.20 -3.71 -13.40
N ASP A 131 6.07 -3.64 -14.41
CA ASP A 131 7.44 -3.18 -14.24
C ASP A 131 7.43 -1.68 -13.96
N LEU A 132 6.73 -0.89 -14.79
CA LEU A 132 6.56 0.55 -14.57
C LEU A 132 5.84 0.84 -13.24
N MET A 133 4.79 0.07 -12.92
CA MET A 133 4.09 0.18 -11.64
C MET A 133 5.04 -0.06 -10.46
N TYR A 134 5.84 -1.12 -10.50
CA TYR A 134 6.81 -1.44 -9.45
C TYR A 134 7.86 -0.33 -9.30
N GLU A 135 8.47 0.10 -10.40
CA GLU A 135 9.51 1.12 -10.40
C GLU A 135 9.00 2.43 -9.78
N GLN A 136 7.81 2.87 -10.19
CA GLN A 136 7.25 4.13 -9.73
C GLN A 136 6.74 4.06 -8.28
N VAL A 137 6.06 2.97 -7.89
CA VAL A 137 5.62 2.78 -6.49
C VAL A 137 6.82 2.70 -5.55
N LYS A 138 7.89 2.02 -5.97
CA LYS A 138 9.14 1.97 -5.20
C LYS A 138 9.77 3.36 -5.07
N ALA A 139 9.90 4.09 -6.17
CA ALA A 139 10.46 5.44 -6.18
C ALA A 139 9.68 6.38 -5.24
N VAL A 140 8.34 6.37 -5.31
CA VAL A 140 7.48 7.17 -4.44
C VAL A 140 7.67 6.79 -2.96
N LYS A 141 7.76 5.48 -2.66
CA LYS A 141 8.03 5.00 -1.30
C LYS A 141 9.40 5.46 -0.77
N GLU A 142 10.39 5.60 -1.65
CA GLU A 142 11.74 6.07 -1.35
C GLU A 142 11.86 7.60 -1.35
N GLY A 143 10.76 8.33 -1.54
CA GLY A 143 10.75 9.80 -1.50
C GLY A 143 11.15 10.45 -2.83
N ILE A 144 11.04 9.73 -3.95
CA ILE A 144 11.36 10.21 -5.29
C ILE A 144 10.08 10.45 -6.08
N ALA A 145 9.95 11.63 -6.70
CA ALA A 145 8.81 11.97 -7.56
C ALA A 145 8.88 11.23 -8.90
N VAL A 146 7.72 10.97 -9.50
CA VAL A 146 7.60 10.17 -10.73
C VAL A 146 6.68 10.82 -11.75
N GLU A 147 6.97 10.62 -13.04
CA GLU A 147 6.07 10.99 -14.15
C GLU A 147 5.14 9.81 -14.43
N LYS A 148 3.95 9.83 -13.83
CA LYS A 148 2.98 8.73 -13.93
C LYS A 148 2.08 8.97 -15.15
N PRO A 149 1.89 7.99 -16.05
CA PRO A 149 0.90 8.10 -17.12
C PRO A 149 -0.52 8.34 -16.58
N ILE A 150 -1.43 8.76 -17.46
CA ILE A 150 -2.84 8.92 -17.13
C ILE A 150 -3.65 8.04 -18.09
N TYR A 151 -4.45 7.13 -17.56
CA TYR A 151 -5.42 6.41 -18.38
C TYR A 151 -6.74 7.16 -18.36
N ASN A 152 -7.07 7.79 -19.49
CA ASN A 152 -8.26 8.60 -19.61
C ASN A 152 -9.49 7.70 -19.80
N HIS A 153 -10.37 7.63 -18.80
CA HIS A 153 -11.56 6.78 -18.86
C HIS A 153 -12.60 7.26 -19.89
N VAL A 154 -12.58 8.53 -20.27
CA VAL A 154 -13.49 9.12 -21.26
C VAL A 154 -13.08 8.67 -22.66
N THR A 155 -11.85 8.97 -23.06
CA THR A 155 -11.33 8.65 -24.41
C THR A 155 -10.93 7.18 -24.53
N GLY A 156 -10.53 6.56 -23.43
CA GLY A 156 -9.96 5.21 -23.39
C GLY A 156 -8.51 5.14 -23.86
N LEU A 157 -7.80 6.27 -23.89
CA LEU A 157 -6.40 6.41 -24.31
C LEU A 157 -5.47 6.60 -23.11
N ILE A 158 -4.17 6.44 -23.37
CA ILE A 158 -3.11 6.75 -22.40
C ILE A 158 -2.61 8.17 -22.73
N ASP A 159 -2.96 9.11 -21.86
CA ASP A 159 -2.62 10.53 -21.98
C ASP A 159 -1.18 10.80 -21.48
N PRO A 160 -0.60 11.96 -21.80
CA PRO A 160 0.71 12.37 -21.27
C PRO A 160 0.78 12.28 -19.74
N PRO A 161 1.97 11.99 -19.19
CA PRO A 161 2.13 11.76 -17.76
C PRO A 161 1.94 13.03 -16.93
N GLU A 162 1.65 12.82 -15.65
CA GLU A 162 1.60 13.84 -14.61
C GLU A 162 2.64 13.57 -13.50
N LEU A 163 3.18 14.64 -12.93
CA LEU A 163 4.15 14.56 -11.85
C LEU A 163 3.46 14.19 -10.52
N ILE A 164 3.81 13.03 -9.97
CA ILE A 164 3.39 12.59 -8.63
C ILE A 164 4.51 12.83 -7.63
N LYS A 165 4.23 13.65 -6.63
CA LYS A 165 5.14 13.90 -5.50
C LYS A 165 4.89 12.88 -4.38
N PRO A 166 5.93 12.46 -3.65
CA PRO A 166 5.78 11.54 -2.53
C PRO A 166 4.88 12.10 -1.42
N PRO A 167 3.77 11.43 -1.06
CA PRO A 167 2.93 11.81 0.08
C PRO A 167 3.41 11.15 1.37
N LYS A 168 2.77 11.49 2.50
CA LYS A 168 2.92 10.70 3.74
C LYS A 168 2.26 9.33 3.60
N ILE A 169 1.06 9.29 3.00
CA ILE A 169 0.29 8.09 2.74
C ILE A 169 0.04 7.98 1.23
N PHE A 170 0.55 6.92 0.62
CA PHE A 170 0.36 6.64 -0.80
C PHE A 170 -0.56 5.44 -0.97
N VAL A 171 -1.74 5.67 -1.56
CA VAL A 171 -2.72 4.60 -1.80
C VAL A 171 -2.71 4.25 -3.27
N ILE A 172 -2.48 2.98 -3.57
CA ILE A 172 -2.63 2.43 -4.91
C ILE A 172 -3.93 1.63 -4.95
N GLU A 173 -4.86 2.00 -5.84
CA GLU A 173 -6.16 1.36 -5.93
C GLU A 173 -6.47 0.84 -7.33
N GLY A 174 -7.06 -0.35 -7.40
CA GLY A 174 -7.50 -0.91 -8.69
C GLY A 174 -7.57 -2.43 -8.66
N LEU A 175 -7.41 -3.02 -9.84
CA LEU A 175 -7.61 -4.46 -10.05
C LEU A 175 -6.40 -5.30 -9.58
N HIS A 176 -5.18 -4.77 -9.68
CA HIS A 176 -3.94 -5.53 -9.45
C HIS A 176 -2.93 -4.89 -8.48
N PRO A 177 -3.30 -4.47 -7.27
CA PRO A 177 -2.34 -3.94 -6.30
C PRO A 177 -1.51 -5.01 -5.57
N MET A 178 -1.80 -6.31 -5.77
CA MET A 178 -1.19 -7.45 -5.07
C MET A 178 -1.08 -8.68 -5.96
#